data_AF-A0A453MPZ6-F1
#
_entry.id   AF-A0A453MPZ6-F1
#
_cell.length_a   1.000
_cell.length_b   1.000
_cell.length_c   1.000
_cell.angle_alpha   90.00
_cell.angle_beta   90.00
_cell.angle_gamma   90.00
#
_symmetry.space_group_name_H-M   'P 1'
#
loop_
_entity.id
_entity.type
_entity.pdbx_description
1 polymer ?
#
loop_
_entity_poly.entity_id
_entity_poly.type
_entity_poly.pdbx_seq_one_letter_code
_entity_poly.pdbx_strand_id
1 'polypeptide(L)'
;MYRTCIRMQMCRSEATALKHKIDAIEAYQRKLSGEGLGSCSAHELQELELQLEKSLSCIRQKKQQKMLDKILELKEKERKLLTENVVLREEYKALPLLELATAAAAERSPDGAGAEEAEEDERRLHYMEVETELVIGRPGSSS
;
A
#
# COMPACT_ATOMS: atom_id res chain seq x y z
N MET A 1 -1.37 -62.67 6.48
CA MET A 1 -0.86 -61.99 7.70
C MET A 1 0.55 -61.40 7.53
N TYR A 2 1.55 -62.13 7.02
CA TYR A 2 2.94 -61.65 6.92
C TYR A 2 3.14 -60.36 6.09
N ARG A 3 2.48 -60.24 4.93
CA ARG A 3 2.53 -59.03 4.08
C ARG A 3 1.97 -57.78 4.76
N THR A 4 0.97 -57.93 5.62
CA THR A 4 0.36 -56.80 6.35
C THR A 4 1.28 -56.33 7.48
N CYS A 5 1.94 -57.28 8.17
CA CYS A 5 2.94 -56.98 9.19
C CYS A 5 4.14 -56.20 8.62
N ILE A 6 4.69 -56.64 7.49
CA ILE A 6 5.80 -55.92 6.81
C ILE A 6 5.38 -54.50 6.43
N ARG A 7 4.18 -54.34 5.85
CA ARG A 7 3.69 -53.02 5.44
C ARG A 7 3.51 -52.08 6.63
N MET A 8 2.97 -52.60 7.73
CA MET A 8 2.82 -51.86 8.98
C MET A 8 4.18 -51.49 9.59
N GLN A 9 5.17 -52.38 9.55
CA GLN A 9 6.53 -52.11 10.00
C GLN A 9 7.19 -50.99 9.16
N MET A 10 7.01 -51.00 7.84
CA MET A 10 7.53 -49.97 6.94
C MET A 10 6.89 -48.61 7.22
N CYS A 11 5.57 -48.52 7.29
CA CYS A 11 4.90 -47.25 7.63
C CYS A 11 5.32 -46.73 9.00
N ARG A 12 5.54 -47.60 10.00
CA ARG A 12 6.09 -47.18 11.30
C ARG A 12 7.49 -46.59 11.16
N SER A 13 8.38 -47.24 10.40
CA SER A 13 9.74 -46.73 10.18
C SER A 13 9.74 -45.39 9.44
N GLU A 14 8.90 -45.23 8.42
CA GLU A 14 8.74 -43.97 7.69
C GLU A 14 8.21 -42.87 8.60
N ALA A 15 7.18 -43.16 9.41
CA ALA A 15 6.65 -42.20 10.37
C ALA A 15 7.70 -41.77 11.41
N THR A 16 8.52 -42.71 11.91
CA THR A 16 9.62 -42.36 12.82
C THR A 16 10.68 -41.50 12.15
N ALA A 17 11.02 -41.79 10.88
CA ALA A 17 11.99 -41.00 10.14
C ALA A 17 11.49 -39.58 9.87
N LEU A 18 10.21 -39.43 9.51
CA LEU A 18 9.57 -38.12 9.35
C LEU A 18 9.54 -37.35 10.66
N LYS A 19 9.19 -38.01 11.77
CA LYS A 19 9.21 -37.38 13.09
C LYS A 19 10.58 -36.84 13.46
N HIS A 20 11.64 -37.63 13.28
CA HIS A 20 13.00 -37.15 13.53
C HIS A 20 13.40 -35.96 12.66
N LYS A 21 12.94 -35.90 11.40
CA LYS A 21 13.17 -34.73 10.54
C LYS A 21 12.46 -33.49 11.05
N ILE A 22 11.21 -33.64 11.51
CA ILE A 22 10.43 -32.54 12.11
C ILE A 22 11.16 -32.04 13.36
N ASP A 23 11.51 -32.93 14.29
CA ASP A 23 12.18 -32.58 15.53
C ASP A 23 13.50 -31.84 15.28
N ALA A 24 14.27 -32.26 14.25
CA ALA A 24 15.50 -31.60 13.86
C ALA A 24 15.27 -30.20 13.29
N ILE A 25 14.25 -30.01 12.45
CA ILE A 25 13.88 -28.70 11.89
C ILE A 25 13.41 -27.77 13.01
N GLU A 26 12.56 -28.24 13.92
CA GLU A 26 12.06 -27.44 15.05
C GLU A 26 13.17 -27.05 16.01
N ALA A 27 14.12 -27.96 16.29
CA ALA A 27 15.30 -27.64 17.08
C ALA A 27 16.16 -26.55 16.41
N TYR A 28 16.34 -26.62 15.09
CA TYR A 28 17.07 -25.60 14.35
C TYR A 28 16.33 -24.26 14.30
N GLN A 29 15.00 -24.26 14.16
CA GLN A 29 14.19 -23.05 14.24
C GLN A 29 14.29 -22.37 15.60
N ARG A 30 14.25 -23.14 16.70
CA ARG A 30 14.48 -22.60 18.04
C ARG A 30 15.84 -21.92 18.16
N LYS A 31 16.90 -22.54 17.63
CA LYS A 31 18.23 -21.91 17.58
C LYS A 31 18.19 -20.59 16.80
N LEU A 32 17.59 -20.54 15.61
CA LEU A 32 17.41 -19.30 14.83
C LEU A 32 16.65 -18.21 15.60
N SER A 33 15.71 -18.60 16.47
CA SER A 33 14.98 -17.69 17.35
C SER A 33 15.76 -17.27 18.61
N GLY A 34 16.99 -17.73 18.77
CA GLY A 34 17.84 -17.41 19.92
C GLY A 34 17.61 -18.30 21.15
N GLU A 35 16.82 -19.36 21.01
CA GLU A 35 16.51 -20.29 22.11
C GLU A 35 17.49 -21.47 22.14
N GLY A 36 17.81 -21.97 23.34
CA GLY A 36 18.58 -23.20 23.51
C GLY A 36 20.03 -23.12 23.00
N LEU A 37 20.60 -21.92 22.90
CA LEU A 37 21.95 -21.69 22.37
C LEU A 37 23.09 -22.18 23.26
N GLY A 38 22.82 -22.49 24.54
CA GLY A 38 23.86 -22.92 25.50
C GLY A 38 24.56 -24.24 25.14
N SER A 39 24.00 -25.03 24.23
CA SER A 39 24.61 -26.27 23.69
C SER A 39 25.34 -26.07 22.36
N CYS A 40 25.30 -24.86 21.79
CA CYS A 40 25.92 -24.58 20.49
C CYS A 40 27.41 -24.25 20.67
N SER A 41 28.21 -24.75 19.74
CA SER A 41 29.62 -24.37 19.61
C SER A 41 29.77 -22.95 19.05
N ALA A 42 30.96 -22.36 19.23
CA ALA A 42 31.28 -21.04 18.68
C ALA A 42 31.11 -20.98 17.15
N HIS A 43 31.49 -22.06 16.45
CA HIS A 43 31.32 -22.15 15.00
C HIS A 43 29.84 -22.16 14.59
N GLU A 44 29.01 -22.98 15.24
CA GLU A 44 27.57 -23.03 14.95
C GLU A 44 26.88 -21.68 15.22
N LEU A 45 27.28 -20.98 16.29
CA LEU A 45 26.76 -19.65 16.59
C LEU A 45 27.13 -18.64 15.50
N GLN A 46 28.37 -18.67 15.02
CA GLN A 46 28.83 -17.79 13.95
C GLN A 46 28.11 -18.06 12.62
N GLU A 47 27.85 -19.33 12.29
CA GLU A 47 27.08 -19.70 11.11
C GLU A 47 25.63 -19.22 11.19
N LEU A 48 25.02 -19.36 12.37
CA LEU A 48 23.67 -18.88 12.65
C LEU A 48 23.57 -17.36 12.48
N GLU A 49 24.52 -16.61 13.05
CA GLU A 49 24.60 -15.16 12.93
C GLU A 49 24.71 -14.73 11.46
N LEU A 50 25.63 -15.34 10.70
CA LEU A 50 25.82 -15.03 9.29
C LEU A 50 24.55 -15.30 8.47
N GLN A 51 23.83 -16.39 8.76
CA GLN A 51 22.59 -16.70 8.07
C GLN A 51 21.49 -15.70 8.40
N LEU A 52 21.36 -15.31 9.67
CA LEU A 52 20.41 -14.29 10.11
C LEU A 52 20.72 -12.94 9.47
N GLU A 53 21.99 -12.52 9.45
CA GLU A 53 22.41 -11.27 8.81
C GLU A 53 22.06 -11.25 7.31
N LYS A 54 22.43 -12.30 6.56
CA LYS A 54 22.12 -12.43 5.13
C LYS A 54 20.61 -12.37 4.87
N SER A 55 19.83 -13.11 5.64
CA SER A 55 18.37 -13.15 5.46
C SER A 55 17.71 -11.80 5.79
N LEU A 56 18.14 -11.14 6.87
CA LEU A 56 17.66 -9.81 7.25
C LEU A 56 18.03 -8.76 6.21
N SER A 57 19.25 -8.80 5.68
CA SER A 57 19.69 -7.91 4.60
C SER A 57 18.79 -8.05 3.37
N CYS A 58 18.53 -9.29 2.93
CA CYS A 58 17.63 -9.58 1.81
C CYS A 58 16.19 -9.09 2.06
N ILE A 59 15.66 -9.30 3.27
CA ILE A 59 14.32 -8.81 3.65
C ILE A 59 14.26 -7.29 3.60
N ARG A 60 15.26 -6.60 4.16
CA ARG A 60 15.34 -5.13 4.17
C ARG A 60 15.42 -4.58 2.75
N GLN A 61 16.26 -5.16 1.90
CA GLN A 61 16.38 -4.79 0.49
C GLN A 61 15.03 -4.93 -0.25
N LYS A 62 14.34 -6.06 -0.09
CA LYS A 62 13.02 -6.28 -0.69
C LYS A 62 11.98 -5.29 -0.19
N LYS A 63 11.98 -4.99 1.11
CA LYS A 63 11.08 -3.99 1.70
C LYS A 63 11.36 -2.60 1.13
N GLN A 64 12.63 -2.22 1.02
CA GLN A 64 13.04 -0.95 0.45
C GLN A 64 12.61 -0.84 -1.02
N GLN A 65 12.84 -1.87 -1.82
CA GLN A 65 12.43 -1.87 -3.23
C GLN A 65 10.92 -1.64 -3.37
N LYS A 66 10.09 -2.42 -2.66
CA LYS A 66 8.63 -2.26 -2.71
C LYS A 66 8.17 -0.86 -2.30
N MET A 67 8.84 -0.26 -1.31
CA MET A 67 8.52 1.10 -0.86
C MET A 67 8.90 2.15 -1.90
N LEU A 68 10.05 2.00 -2.55
CA LEU A 68 10.46 2.86 -3.66
C LEU A 68 9.48 2.75 -4.84
N ASP A 69 9.09 1.53 -5.20
CA ASP A 69 8.10 1.29 -6.25
C ASP A 69 6.78 2.01 -5.93
N LYS A 70 6.32 1.94 -4.67
CA LYS A 70 5.09 2.62 -4.24
C LYS A 70 5.22 4.14 -4.28
N ILE A 71 6.37 4.68 -3.89
CA ILE A 71 6.64 6.12 -3.98
C ILE A 71 6.56 6.57 -5.44
N LEU A 72 7.15 5.82 -6.37
CA LEU A 72 7.11 6.15 -7.80
C LEU A 72 5.68 6.10 -8.36
N GLU A 73 4.93 5.07 -8.03
CA GLU A 73 3.52 4.93 -8.43
C GLU A 73 2.68 6.13 -7.94
N LEU A 74 2.86 6.53 -6.68
CA LEU A 74 2.13 7.66 -6.09
C LEU A 74 2.52 8.99 -6.73
N LYS A 75 3.81 9.22 -6.99
CA LYS A 75 4.27 10.43 -7.71
C LYS A 75 3.69 10.53 -9.11
N GLU A 76 3.58 9.41 -9.82
CA GLU A 76 2.96 9.42 -11.14
C GLU A 76 1.45 9.69 -11.07
N LYS A 77 0.77 9.14 -10.07
CA LYS A 77 -0.65 9.42 -9.83
C LYS A 77 -0.88 10.89 -9.47
N GLU A 78 -0.05 11.46 -8.59
CA GLU A 78 -0.08 12.88 -8.25
C GLU A 78 0.07 13.75 -9.50
N ARG A 79 1.06 13.46 -10.35
CA ARG A 79 1.26 14.20 -11.60
C ARG A 79 0.03 14.14 -12.52
N LYS A 80 -0.58 12.96 -12.70
CA LYS A 80 -1.79 12.79 -13.52
C LYS A 80 -2.97 13.59 -12.98
N LEU A 81 -3.21 13.49 -11.67
CA LEU A 81 -4.28 14.23 -11.01
C LEU A 81 -4.06 15.75 -11.09
N LEU A 82 -2.82 16.23 -10.94
CA LEU A 82 -2.50 17.64 -11.10
C LEU A 82 -2.80 18.12 -12.53
N THR A 83 -2.41 17.34 -13.55
CA THR A 83 -2.70 17.70 -14.94
C THR A 83 -4.20 17.71 -15.22
N GLU A 84 -4.95 16.71 -14.77
CA GLU A 84 -6.41 16.65 -14.91
C GLU A 84 -7.08 17.82 -14.16
N ASN A 85 -6.61 18.16 -12.96
CA ASN A 85 -7.17 19.24 -12.17
C ASN A 85 -6.93 20.61 -12.83
N VAL A 86 -5.78 20.82 -13.49
CA VAL A 86 -5.52 22.05 -14.27
C VAL A 86 -6.51 22.14 -15.44
N VAL A 87 -6.67 21.06 -16.22
CA VAL A 87 -7.61 21.03 -17.36
C VAL A 87 -9.04 21.33 -16.90
N LEU A 88 -9.51 20.64 -15.85
CA LEU A 88 -10.87 20.85 -15.32
C LEU A 88 -11.08 22.28 -14.80
N ARG A 89 -10.06 22.91 -14.20
CA ARG A 89 -10.14 24.31 -13.76
C ARG A 89 -10.21 25.27 -14.94
N GLU A 90 -9.54 24.97 -16.04
CA GLU A 90 -9.62 25.77 -17.27
C GLU A 90 -11.00 25.63 -17.92
N GLU A 91 -11.52 24.41 -18.04
CA GLU A 91 -12.87 24.15 -18.53
C GLU A 91 -13.93 24.83 -17.66
N TYR A 92 -13.81 24.75 -16.34
CA TYR A 92 -14.74 25.42 -15.42
C TYR A 92 -14.69 26.95 -15.53
N LYS A 93 -13.51 27.53 -15.78
CA LYS A 93 -13.40 28.98 -16.05
C LYS A 93 -13.96 29.36 -17.43
N ALA A 94 -13.95 28.44 -18.39
CA ALA A 94 -14.50 28.65 -19.73
C ALA A 94 -16.03 28.48 -19.79
N LEU A 95 -16.65 27.73 -18.87
CA LEU A 95 -18.10 27.54 -18.81
C LEU A 95 -18.89 28.86 -18.64
N PRO A 96 -18.53 29.79 -17.74
CA PRO A 96 -19.16 31.11 -17.67
C PRO A 96 -19.04 31.92 -18.97
N LEU A 97 -17.95 31.75 -19.74
CA LEU A 97 -17.79 32.43 -21.03
C LEU A 97 -18.74 31.89 -22.09
N LEU A 98 -19.11 30.61 -22.02
CA LEU A 98 -20.07 30.00 -22.96
C LEU A 98 -21.51 30.44 -22.65
N GLU A 99 -21.88 30.55 -21.36
CA GLU A 99 -23.20 31.04 -20.93
C GLU A 99 -23.38 32.54 -21.24
N LEU A 100 -22.34 33.36 -21.10
CA LEU A 100 -22.39 34.76 -21.55
C LEU A 100 -22.46 34.87 -23.08
N ALA A 101 -21.79 33.99 -23.83
CA ALA A 101 -21.83 34.01 -25.29
C ALA A 101 -23.19 33.56 -25.85
N THR A 102 -23.88 32.62 -25.20
CA THR A 102 -25.23 32.19 -25.60
C THR A 102 -26.30 33.19 -25.18
N ALA A 103 -26.16 33.84 -24.02
CA ALA A 103 -27.01 34.96 -23.61
C ALA A 103 -26.83 36.17 -24.53
N ALA A 104 -25.59 36.53 -24.88
CA ALA A 104 -25.30 37.62 -25.83
C ALA A 104 -25.75 37.32 -27.28
N ALA A 105 -25.86 36.04 -27.65
CA ALA A 105 -26.42 35.63 -28.94
C ALA A 105 -27.97 35.65 -28.96
N ALA A 106 -28.62 35.45 -27.80
CA ALA A 106 -30.07 35.55 -27.66
C ALA A 106 -30.58 37.01 -27.61
N GLU A 107 -29.75 37.95 -27.13
CA GLU A 107 -30.09 39.37 -26.97
C GLU A 107 -29.82 40.25 -28.22
N ARG A 108 -29.62 39.65 -29.42
CA ARG A 108 -29.39 40.42 -30.65
C ARG A 108 -30.67 40.63 -31.46
N SER A 109 -31.64 41.31 -30.85
CA SER A 109 -32.62 42.13 -31.57
C SER A 109 -32.18 43.59 -31.47
N PRO A 110 -32.18 44.39 -32.55
CA PRO A 110 -31.69 45.76 -32.51
C PRO A 110 -32.79 46.68 -32.02
N ASP A 111 -32.62 47.32 -30.86
CA ASP A 111 -32.97 48.74 -30.64
C ASP A 111 -32.72 49.15 -29.18
N GLY A 112 -32.01 50.28 -28.99
CA GLY A 112 -32.18 51.14 -27.81
C GLY A 112 -31.06 51.20 -26.77
N ALA A 113 -30.47 52.38 -26.63
CA ALA A 113 -29.46 52.84 -25.68
C ALA A 113 -29.72 52.60 -24.17
N GLY A 114 -28.64 52.43 -23.39
CA GLY A 114 -28.63 52.61 -21.92
C GLY A 114 -27.44 51.93 -21.22
N ALA A 115 -26.86 52.59 -20.21
CA ALA A 115 -25.60 52.26 -19.54
C ALA A 115 -25.78 51.66 -18.12
N GLU A 116 -24.64 51.26 -17.51
CA GLU A 116 -24.35 51.05 -16.07
C GLU A 116 -24.82 49.72 -15.43
N GLU A 117 -23.91 48.80 -15.07
CA GLU A 117 -23.00 48.69 -13.90
C GLU A 117 -23.59 47.86 -12.73
N ALA A 118 -22.71 47.05 -12.12
CA ALA A 118 -22.80 46.36 -10.83
C ALA A 118 -23.62 45.05 -10.72
N GLU A 119 -22.89 43.92 -10.72
CA GLU A 119 -23.19 42.81 -9.80
C GLU A 119 -21.92 41.98 -9.51
N GLU A 120 -20.98 42.56 -8.76
CA GLU A 120 -19.89 41.85 -8.09
C GLU A 120 -20.36 41.39 -6.69
N ASP A 121 -21.14 40.30 -6.55
CA ASP A 121 -21.33 39.73 -5.19
C ASP A 121 -21.74 38.25 -5.09
N GLU A 122 -21.07 37.35 -5.80
CA GLU A 122 -21.23 35.90 -5.54
C GLU A 122 -19.91 35.15 -5.33
N ARG A 123 -18.89 35.85 -4.80
CA ARG A 123 -17.71 35.22 -4.20
C ARG A 123 -18.00 34.71 -2.79
N ARG A 124 -19.12 34.03 -2.59
CA ARG A 124 -19.36 33.30 -1.33
C ARG A 124 -18.72 31.92 -1.44
N LEU A 125 -17.43 31.93 -1.10
CA LEU A 125 -16.56 30.80 -0.82
C LEU A 125 -17.30 29.67 -0.07
N HIS A 126 -17.91 28.74 -0.80
CA HIS A 126 -18.39 27.49 -0.20
C HIS A 126 -17.24 26.48 -0.18
N TYR A 127 -16.20 26.79 0.58
CA TYR A 127 -15.29 25.75 1.07
C TYR A 127 -16.07 24.95 2.11
N MET A 128 -16.48 23.74 1.75
CA MET A 128 -16.93 22.77 2.75
C MET A 128 -15.72 22.39 3.58
N GLU A 129 -15.69 22.86 4.82
CA GLU A 129 -14.73 22.41 5.81
C GLU A 129 -15.06 20.95 6.13
N VAL A 130 -14.21 20.03 5.65
CA VAL A 130 -14.33 18.60 5.94
C VAL A 130 -13.45 18.29 7.15
N GLU A 131 -14.07 18.01 8.28
CA GLU A 131 -13.38 17.44 9.43
C GLU A 131 -12.87 16.05 9.05
N THR A 132 -11.54 15.90 8.97
CA THR A 132 -10.90 14.61 8.83
C THR A 132 -10.34 14.21 10.18
N GLU A 133 -10.87 13.13 10.76
CA GLU A 133 -10.30 12.56 11.98
C GLU A 133 -8.90 12.01 11.66
N LEU A 134 -7.87 12.62 12.25
CA LEU A 134 -6.48 12.16 12.12
C LEU A 134 -6.28 10.93 13.02
N VAL A 135 -6.52 9.73 12.48
CA VAL A 135 -6.24 8.48 13.20
C VAL A 135 -4.76 8.11 13.07
N ILE A 136 -3.97 8.39 14.10
CA ILE A 136 -2.59 7.91 14.22
C ILE A 136 -2.62 6.50 14.84
N GLY A 137 -2.75 5.47 14.01
CA GLY A 137 -2.77 4.07 14.48
C GLY A 137 -3.05 3.05 13.37
N ARG A 138 -2.71 1.78 13.63
CA ARG A 138 -2.97 0.67 12.69
C ARG A 138 -4.48 0.34 12.72
N PRO A 139 -5.22 0.41 11.61
CA PRO A 139 -6.64 0.10 11.62
C PRO A 139 -6.84 -1.41 11.78
N GLY A 140 -7.74 -1.82 12.69
CA GLY A 140 -8.26 -3.19 12.75
C GLY A 140 -7.75 -4.12 13.86
N SER A 141 -7.54 -3.66 15.09
CA SER A 141 -7.56 -4.55 16.25
C SER A 141 -8.87 -4.41 17.03
N SER A 142 -9.99 -4.77 16.41
CA SER A 142 -11.18 -5.13 17.16
C SER A 142 -11.01 -6.56 17.66
N SER A 143 -11.05 -6.73 18.98
CA SER A 143 -11.24 -8.03 19.65
C SER A 143 -12.53 -8.71 19.21
#